data_AF-A0AA37HKZ3-F1
#
_entry.id   AF-A0AA37HKZ3-F1
#
_cell.length_a   1.000
_cell.length_b   1.000
_cell.length_c   1.000
_cell.angle_alpha   90.00
_cell.angle_beta   90.00
_cell.angle_gamma   90.00
#
_symmetry.space_group_name_H-M   'P 1'
#
loop_
_entity.id
_entity.type
_entity.pdbx_description
1 polymer ?
#
loop_
_entity_poly.entity_id
_entity_poly.type
_entity_poly.pdbx_seq_one_letter_code
_entity_poly.pdbx_strand_id
1 'polypeptide(L)'
;MATAADSLTEKIKACDRADAALQTALAAILKSRAELAALREDLAALRANAGAGLVPDGTPERAPSEAGAVEAAQAPRLRSPVAQIIVDALADAGDAGLSGMALNQIVAERGFTKDSSEKAKVSLKRAGLVRHDRIATHWYALGRGPKHIPGEEQTANGSSPKTSNGAKRGRV
;
A
#
# COMPACT_ATOMS: atom_id res chain seq x y z
N MET A 1 21.17 -45.63 35.56
CA MET A 1 20.35 -45.75 34.34
C MET A 1 19.08 -44.95 34.58
N ALA A 2 18.84 -43.86 33.84
CA ALA A 2 17.58 -43.12 33.96
C ALA A 2 16.43 -44.03 33.51
N THR A 3 15.37 -44.11 34.29
CA THR A 3 14.26 -45.03 34.01
C THR A 3 13.34 -44.44 32.95
N ALA A 4 12.54 -45.27 32.29
CA ALA A 4 11.56 -44.80 31.31
C ALA A 4 10.55 -43.81 31.92
N ALA A 5 10.29 -43.90 33.23
CA ALA A 5 9.46 -42.95 33.98
C ALA A 5 10.08 -41.55 34.03
N ASP A 6 11.39 -41.44 34.29
CA ASP A 6 12.10 -40.15 34.32
C ASP A 6 12.05 -39.45 32.95
N SER A 7 12.17 -40.22 31.87
CA SER A 7 12.08 -39.71 30.49
C SER A 7 10.67 -39.18 30.15
N LEU A 8 9.62 -39.86 30.60
CA LEU A 8 8.24 -39.40 30.40
C LEU A 8 7.96 -38.12 31.19
N THR A 9 8.41 -38.04 32.44
CA THR A 9 8.26 -36.85 33.28
C THR A 9 8.97 -35.63 32.68
N GLU A 10 10.17 -35.78 32.13
CA GLU A 10 10.87 -34.67 31.46
C GLU A 10 10.17 -34.21 30.18
N LYS A 11 9.55 -35.13 29.43
CA LYS A 11 8.74 -34.78 28.26
C LYS A 11 7.49 -34.00 28.63
N ILE A 12 6.79 -34.38 29.70
CA ILE A 12 5.61 -33.66 30.19
C ILE A 12 6.00 -32.23 30.59
N LYS A 13 7.07 -32.07 31.38
CA LYS A 13 7.59 -30.73 31.75
C LYS A 13 8.02 -29.90 30.53
N ALA A 14 8.54 -30.54 29.48
CA ALA A 14 8.89 -29.85 28.24
C ALA A 14 7.64 -29.36 27.48
N CYS A 15 6.58 -30.18 27.41
CA CYS A 15 5.28 -29.78 26.86
C CYS A 15 4.68 -28.61 27.66
N ASP A 16 4.64 -28.69 28.99
CA ASP A 16 4.08 -27.63 29.83
C ASP A 16 4.80 -26.29 29.65
N ARG A 17 6.14 -26.33 29.51
CA ARG A 17 6.94 -25.13 29.21
C ARG A 17 6.65 -24.57 27.82
N ALA A 18 6.46 -25.42 26.83
CA ALA A 18 6.10 -25.01 25.48
C ALA A 18 4.70 -24.36 25.45
N ASP A 19 3.74 -24.94 26.17
CA ASP A 19 2.38 -24.38 26.28
C ASP A 19 2.38 -23.03 27.01
N ALA A 20 3.13 -22.90 28.11
CA ALA A 20 3.29 -21.62 28.80
C ALA A 20 3.93 -20.54 27.90
N ALA A 21 4.93 -20.91 27.10
CA ALA A 21 5.56 -20.01 26.14
C ALA A 21 4.57 -19.58 25.04
N LEU A 22 3.75 -20.52 24.54
CA LEU A 22 2.72 -20.24 23.53
C LEU A 22 1.63 -19.30 24.07
N GLN A 23 1.17 -19.53 25.31
CA GLN A 23 0.21 -18.63 25.97
C GLN A 23 0.79 -17.21 26.15
N THR A 24 2.06 -17.11 26.52
CA THR A 24 2.75 -15.82 26.65
C THR A 24 2.84 -15.10 25.29
N ALA A 25 3.17 -15.82 24.23
CA ALA A 25 3.23 -15.25 22.88
C ALA A 25 1.85 -14.78 22.39
N LEU A 26 0.78 -15.56 22.65
CA LEU A 26 -0.59 -15.16 22.31
C LEU A 26 -1.02 -13.89 23.04
N ALA A 27 -0.71 -13.78 24.34
CA ALA A 27 -1.00 -12.57 25.11
C ALA A 27 -0.29 -11.33 24.52
N ALA A 28 0.97 -11.47 24.11
CA ALA A 28 1.71 -10.40 23.47
C ALA A 28 1.11 -10.00 22.10
N ILE A 29 0.66 -10.97 21.30
CA ILE A 29 -0.01 -10.71 20.01
C ILE A 29 -1.35 -9.99 20.21
N LEU A 30 -2.13 -10.37 21.21
CA LEU A 30 -3.39 -9.70 21.51
C LEU A 30 -3.16 -8.26 21.99
N LYS A 31 -2.13 -8.04 22.80
CA LYS A 31 -1.73 -6.70 23.24
C LYS A 31 -1.33 -5.82 22.05
N SER A 32 -0.45 -6.29 21.17
CA SER A 32 -0.02 -5.51 20.01
C SER A 32 -1.17 -5.23 19.04
N ARG A 33 -2.14 -6.14 18.91
CA ARG A 33 -3.38 -5.89 18.14
C ARG A 33 -4.23 -4.78 18.74
N ALA A 34 -4.36 -4.73 20.07
CA ALA A 34 -5.09 -3.67 20.74
C ALA A 34 -4.41 -2.30 20.54
N GLU A 35 -3.08 -2.24 20.66
CA GLU A 35 -2.30 -1.01 20.41
C GLU A 35 -2.46 -0.52 18.96
N LEU A 36 -2.42 -1.43 17.98
CA LEU A 36 -2.65 -1.09 16.58
C LEU A 36 -4.08 -0.61 16.31
N ALA A 37 -5.08 -1.15 17.02
CA ALA A 37 -6.46 -0.68 16.91
C ALA A 37 -6.61 0.75 17.44
N ALA A 38 -6.01 1.05 18.60
CA ALA A 38 -6.00 2.39 19.18
C ALA A 38 -5.32 3.41 18.26
N LEU A 39 -4.14 3.08 17.72
CA LEU A 39 -3.44 3.96 16.75
C LEU A 39 -4.27 4.24 15.48
N ARG A 40 -5.04 3.25 15.01
CA ARG A 40 -5.93 3.42 13.86
C ARG A 40 -7.09 4.36 14.17
N GLU A 41 -7.65 4.26 15.37
CA GLU A 41 -8.70 5.15 15.85
C GLU A 41 -8.18 6.59 16.00
N ASP A 42 -6.99 6.77 16.60
CA ASP A 42 -6.33 8.07 16.73
C ASP A 42 -6.08 8.71 15.37
N LEU A 43 -5.58 7.94 14.40
CA LEU A 43 -5.39 8.42 13.02
C LEU A 43 -6.72 8.79 12.34
N ALA A 44 -7.78 8.03 12.59
CA ALA A 44 -9.12 8.37 12.07
C ALA A 44 -9.64 9.67 12.69
N ALA A 45 -9.45 9.88 14.00
CA ALA A 45 -9.83 11.09 14.70
C ALA A 45 -9.01 12.31 14.22
N LEU A 46 -7.70 12.16 14.03
CA LEU A 46 -6.83 13.18 13.45
C LEU A 46 -7.28 13.57 12.03
N ARG A 47 -7.65 12.58 11.20
CA ARG A 47 -8.19 12.83 9.85
C ARG A 47 -9.55 13.54 9.90
N ALA A 48 -10.43 13.17 10.82
CA ALA A 48 -11.73 13.81 11.00
C ALA A 48 -11.58 15.27 11.47
N ASN A 49 -10.70 15.53 12.43
CA ASN A 49 -10.39 16.88 12.91
C ASN A 49 -9.71 17.75 11.85
N ALA A 50 -8.86 17.16 11.00
CA ALA A 50 -8.30 17.85 9.85
C ALA A 50 -9.35 18.17 8.76
N GLY A 51 -10.42 17.38 8.67
CA GLY A 51 -11.53 17.59 7.72
C GLY A 51 -12.65 18.51 8.22
N ALA A 52 -12.81 18.70 9.53
CA ALA A 52 -13.93 19.43 10.14
C ALA A 52 -13.77 20.96 10.16
N GLY A 53 -12.67 21.52 9.65
CA GLY A 53 -12.44 22.96 9.56
C GLY A 53 -13.15 23.69 8.40
N LEU A 54 -13.97 23.01 7.60
CA LEU A 54 -14.59 23.58 6.39
C LEU A 54 -16.04 23.09 6.22
N VAL A 55 -16.98 23.68 6.94
CA VAL A 55 -18.43 23.64 6.62
C VAL A 55 -19.05 24.93 7.23
N PRO A 56 -20.06 25.63 6.64
CA PRO A 56 -21.12 25.01 5.85
C PRO A 56 -21.76 25.80 4.68
N ASP A 57 -22.58 25.02 3.95
CA ASP A 57 -23.89 25.39 3.37
C ASP A 57 -23.98 25.65 1.86
N GLY A 58 -25.00 25.02 1.24
CA GLY A 58 -25.44 25.27 -0.13
C GLY A 58 -25.14 24.19 -1.18
N THR A 59 -25.88 23.07 -1.17
CA THR A 59 -26.28 22.43 -2.44
C THR A 59 -27.35 23.28 -3.14
N PRO A 60 -27.56 23.21 -4.49
CA PRO A 60 -27.01 22.24 -5.44
C PRO A 60 -26.39 22.91 -6.69
N GLU A 61 -25.95 22.07 -7.63
CA GLU A 61 -25.80 22.36 -9.06
C GLU A 61 -24.36 22.49 -9.61
N ARG A 62 -23.97 21.41 -10.29
CA ARG A 62 -23.25 21.38 -11.56
C ARG A 62 -21.88 22.08 -11.63
N ALA A 63 -20.84 21.23 -11.66
CA ALA A 63 -19.45 21.50 -12.02
C ALA A 63 -19.26 22.29 -13.35
N PRO A 64 -18.02 22.70 -13.74
CA PRO A 64 -16.74 22.75 -13.00
C PRO A 64 -15.99 24.11 -13.15
N SER A 65 -15.18 24.52 -12.17
CA SER A 65 -13.91 25.21 -12.45
C SER A 65 -13.01 25.27 -11.22
N GLU A 66 -11.76 24.90 -11.48
CA GLU A 66 -10.65 24.88 -10.55
C GLU A 66 -10.22 26.30 -10.15
N ALA A 67 -9.88 26.51 -8.88
CA ALA A 67 -8.64 27.18 -8.49
C ALA A 67 -8.56 27.30 -6.96
N GLY A 68 -7.52 26.69 -6.37
CA GLY A 68 -6.84 27.30 -5.23
C GLY A 68 -6.67 26.45 -3.96
N ALA A 69 -5.48 25.84 -3.84
CA ALA A 69 -4.69 25.74 -2.60
C ALA A 69 -5.15 24.67 -1.56
N VAL A 70 -4.32 23.79 -1.00
CA VAL A 70 -2.85 23.65 -1.00
C VAL A 70 -2.52 22.15 -0.83
N GLU A 71 -1.79 21.59 -1.79
CA GLU A 71 -0.63 20.69 -1.66
C GLU A 71 -0.50 19.81 -0.39
N ALA A 72 -1.41 18.84 -0.21
CA ALA A 72 -0.98 17.53 0.29
C ALA A 72 -0.54 16.73 -0.94
N ALA A 73 0.60 16.04 -0.87
CA ALA A 73 1.11 15.17 -1.93
C ALA A 73 0.08 14.08 -2.30
N GLN A 74 -0.91 14.45 -3.11
CA GLN A 74 -1.91 13.55 -3.63
C GLN A 74 -1.21 12.71 -4.68
N ALA A 75 -1.09 11.42 -4.38
CA ALA A 75 -0.83 10.42 -5.41
C ALA A 75 -1.78 10.71 -6.60
N PRO A 76 -1.29 10.65 -7.85
CA PRO A 76 -2.06 11.07 -9.00
C PRO A 76 -3.42 10.36 -9.00
N ARG A 77 -4.53 11.13 -8.95
CA ARG A 77 -5.88 10.56 -8.92
C ARG A 77 -6.09 9.76 -10.20
N LEU A 78 -6.09 8.44 -10.08
CA LEU A 78 -6.22 7.57 -11.23
C LEU A 78 -7.68 7.49 -11.65
N ARG A 79 -7.92 7.52 -12.97
CA ARG A 79 -9.27 7.37 -13.54
C ARG A 79 -9.90 6.01 -13.22
N SER A 80 -9.12 5.02 -12.79
CA SER A 80 -9.59 3.69 -12.41
C SER A 80 -9.66 3.55 -10.89
N PRO A 81 -10.85 3.26 -10.31
CA PRO A 81 -10.99 3.01 -8.87
C PRO A 81 -10.10 1.89 -8.36
N VAL A 82 -9.92 0.82 -9.16
CA VAL A 82 -9.06 -0.32 -8.82
C VAL A 82 -7.59 0.09 -8.77
N ALA A 83 -7.17 0.96 -9.69
CA ALA A 83 -5.79 1.43 -9.71
C ALA A 83 -5.49 2.34 -8.50
N GLN A 84 -6.46 3.15 -8.08
CA GLN A 84 -6.34 3.94 -6.85
C GLN A 84 -6.23 3.02 -5.62
N ILE A 85 -7.08 1.99 -5.50
CA ILE A 85 -7.03 1.01 -4.41
C ILE A 85 -5.65 0.35 -4.32
N ILE A 86 -5.06 -0.03 -5.46
CA ILE A 86 -3.74 -0.66 -5.49
C ILE A 86 -2.64 0.33 -5.06
N VAL A 87 -2.70 1.59 -5.52
CA VAL A 87 -1.72 2.61 -5.13
C VAL A 87 -1.81 2.92 -3.64
N ASP A 88 -3.02 3.09 -3.11
CA ASP A 88 -3.24 3.35 -1.68
C ASP A 88 -2.73 2.18 -0.84
N ALA A 89 -3.04 0.94 -1.24
CA ALA A 89 -2.55 -0.26 -0.55
C ALA A 89 -1.01 -0.37 -0.56
N LEU A 90 -0.37 0.00 -1.66
CA LEU A 90 1.09 0.02 -1.76
C LEU A 90 1.72 1.17 -0.97
N ALA A 91 1.05 2.31 -0.89
CA ALA A 91 1.48 3.43 -0.06
C ALA A 91 1.41 3.06 1.44
N ASP A 92 0.34 2.38 1.86
CA ASP A 92 0.17 1.88 3.22
C ASP A 92 1.19 0.79 3.58
N ALA A 93 1.55 -0.07 2.62
CA ALA A 93 2.57 -1.10 2.81
C ALA A 93 4.01 -0.56 2.84
N GLY A 94 4.24 0.64 2.29
CA GLY A 94 5.53 1.31 2.29
C GLY A 94 6.65 0.44 1.70
N ASP A 95 7.74 0.29 2.46
CA ASP A 95 8.94 -0.43 2.00
C ASP A 95 8.81 -1.96 2.08
N ALA A 96 7.79 -2.48 2.76
CA ALA A 96 7.51 -3.91 2.78
C ALA A 96 6.99 -4.41 1.42
N GLY A 97 6.26 -3.54 0.70
CA GLY A 97 5.56 -3.89 -0.53
C GLY A 97 4.44 -4.90 -0.31
N LEU A 98 3.77 -5.29 -1.39
CA LEU A 98 2.69 -6.28 -1.35
C LEU A 98 2.86 -7.33 -2.44
N SER A 99 2.60 -8.59 -2.11
CA SER A 99 2.56 -9.65 -3.12
C SER A 99 1.41 -9.44 -4.10
N GLY A 100 1.55 -9.97 -5.32
CA GLY A 100 0.48 -9.91 -6.32
C GLY A 100 -0.84 -10.55 -5.87
N MET A 101 -0.76 -11.55 -4.98
CA MET A 101 -1.90 -12.20 -4.36
C MET A 101 -2.58 -11.30 -3.32
N ALA A 102 -1.79 -10.63 -2.46
CA ALA A 102 -2.31 -9.69 -1.47
C ALA A 102 -3.06 -8.53 -2.14
N LEU A 103 -2.51 -7.98 -3.24
CA LEU A 103 -3.21 -6.96 -4.03
C LEU A 103 -4.54 -7.47 -4.59
N ASN A 104 -4.59 -8.72 -5.07
CA ASN A 104 -5.82 -9.31 -5.60
C ASN A 104 -6.87 -9.49 -4.50
N GLN A 105 -6.46 -9.85 -3.28
CA GLN A 105 -7.36 -9.99 -2.15
C GLN A 105 -7.94 -8.64 -1.71
N ILE A 106 -7.12 -7.59 -1.62
CA ILE A 106 -7.57 -6.23 -1.28
C ILE A 106 -8.58 -5.71 -2.32
N VAL A 107 -8.31 -5.96 -3.60
CA VAL A 107 -9.22 -5.57 -4.68
C VAL A 107 -10.53 -6.37 -4.63
N ALA A 108 -10.47 -7.66 -4.30
CA ALA A 108 -11.65 -8.52 -4.14
C ALA A 108 -12.52 -8.14 -2.94
N GLU A 109 -11.92 -7.78 -1.80
CA GLU A 109 -12.61 -7.26 -0.61
C GLU A 109 -13.40 -5.99 -0.91
N ARG A 110 -12.96 -5.22 -1.92
CA ARG A 110 -13.61 -4.00 -2.41
C ARG A 110 -14.67 -4.29 -3.49
N GLY A 111 -14.96 -5.56 -3.79
CA GLY A 111 -16.00 -5.99 -4.73
C GLY A 111 -15.56 -6.04 -6.21
N PHE A 112 -14.26 -5.93 -6.49
CA PHE A 112 -13.75 -5.96 -7.86
C PHE A 112 -13.17 -7.33 -8.25
N THR A 113 -13.11 -7.59 -9.55
CA THR A 113 -12.63 -8.87 -10.07
C THR A 113 -11.10 -8.92 -10.17
N LYS A 114 -10.56 -10.14 -10.13
CA LYS A 114 -9.13 -10.40 -10.36
C LYS A 114 -8.63 -9.84 -11.71
N ASP A 115 -9.43 -9.95 -12.77
CA ASP A 115 -9.07 -9.42 -14.10
C ASP A 115 -8.89 -7.90 -14.08
N SER A 116 -9.75 -7.19 -13.32
CA SER A 116 -9.64 -5.74 -13.13
C SER A 116 -8.36 -5.36 -12.37
N SER A 117 -7.97 -6.17 -11.38
CA SER A 117 -6.70 -6.01 -10.65
C SER A 117 -5.50 -6.16 -11.57
N GLU A 118 -5.44 -7.22 -12.39
CA GLU A 118 -4.31 -7.45 -13.31
C GLU A 118 -4.20 -6.35 -14.36
N LYS A 119 -5.33 -5.89 -14.93
CA LYS A 119 -5.35 -4.73 -15.84
C LYS A 119 -4.84 -3.46 -15.18
N ALA A 120 -5.26 -3.20 -13.95
CA ALA A 120 -4.80 -2.04 -13.18
C ALA A 120 -3.29 -2.12 -12.90
N LYS A 121 -2.75 -3.26 -12.47
CA LYS A 121 -1.30 -3.46 -12.26
C LYS A 121 -0.48 -3.18 -13.53
N VAL A 122 -0.91 -3.68 -14.68
CA VAL A 122 -0.25 -3.44 -15.97
C VAL A 122 -0.30 -1.96 -16.33
N SER A 123 -1.46 -1.31 -16.15
CA SER A 123 -1.63 0.12 -16.42
C SER A 123 -0.76 0.98 -15.51
N LEU A 124 -0.74 0.68 -14.21
CA LEU A 124 0.09 1.36 -13.21
C LEU A 124 1.57 1.22 -13.49
N LYS A 125 2.02 0.02 -13.90
CA LYS A 125 3.41 -0.22 -14.27
C LYS A 125 3.81 0.59 -15.50
N ARG A 126 2.94 0.63 -16.53
CA ARG A 126 3.17 1.43 -17.75
C ARG A 126 3.19 2.92 -17.47
N ALA A 127 2.36 3.38 -16.53
CA ALA A 127 2.34 4.76 -16.07
C ALA A 127 3.53 5.12 -15.16
N GLY A 128 4.39 4.16 -14.83
CA GLY A 128 5.54 4.36 -13.95
C GLY A 128 5.14 4.65 -12.50
N LEU A 129 3.95 4.26 -12.04
CA LEU A 129 3.48 4.54 -10.68
C LEU A 129 3.78 3.41 -9.70
N VAL A 130 3.99 2.20 -10.20
CA VAL A 130 4.33 1.03 -9.40
C VAL A 130 5.48 0.26 -10.05
N ARG A 131 6.29 -0.37 -9.20
CA ARG A 131 7.38 -1.27 -9.58
C ARG A 131 7.03 -2.69 -9.14
N HIS A 132 7.38 -3.66 -9.98
CA HIS A 132 7.27 -5.08 -9.63
C HIS A 132 8.66 -5.69 -9.54
N ASP A 133 9.03 -6.16 -8.35
CA ASP A 133 10.21 -6.96 -8.14
C ASP A 133 9.90 -8.42 -8.51
N ARG A 134 10.55 -8.91 -9.56
CA ARG A 134 10.37 -10.30 -10.02
C ARG A 134 11.03 -11.32 -9.09
N ILE A 135 12.05 -10.93 -8.33
CA ILE A 135 12.79 -11.81 -7.41
C ILE A 135 11.98 -11.96 -6.12
N ALA A 136 11.56 -10.84 -5.53
CA ALA A 136 10.72 -10.88 -4.34
C ALA A 136 9.27 -11.27 -4.66
N THR A 137 8.81 -11.18 -5.91
CA THR A 137 7.39 -11.29 -6.32
C THR A 137 6.46 -10.27 -5.64
N HIS A 138 7.04 -9.12 -5.26
CA HIS A 138 6.36 -8.03 -4.58
C HIS A 138 6.21 -6.81 -5.49
N TRP A 139 5.13 -6.09 -5.27
CA TRP A 139 4.82 -4.81 -5.88
C TRP A 139 5.12 -3.69 -4.88
N TYR A 140 5.61 -2.57 -5.40
CA TYR A 140 5.99 -1.39 -4.63
C TYR A 140 5.44 -0.14 -5.32
N ALA A 141 5.11 0.89 -4.54
CA ALA A 141 4.90 2.22 -5.08
C ALA A 141 6.23 2.78 -5.63
N LEU A 142 6.18 3.61 -6.68
CA LEU A 142 7.38 4.24 -7.22
C LEU A 142 8.08 5.07 -6.12
N GLY A 143 9.39 4.89 -5.94
CA GLY A 143 10.18 5.58 -4.91
C GLY A 143 10.10 4.94 -3.51
N ARG A 144 9.49 3.76 -3.37
CA ARG A 144 9.45 2.94 -2.14
C ARG A 144 10.03 1.54 -2.38
N GLY A 145 10.40 0.88 -1.29
CA GLY A 145 11.04 -0.44 -1.29
C GLY A 145 12.58 -0.36 -1.32
N PRO A 146 13.26 -1.53 -1.30
CA PRO A 146 14.72 -1.58 -1.24
C PRO A 146 15.36 -0.76 -2.38
N LYS A 147 16.31 0.11 -2.00
CA LYS A 147 17.02 1.04 -2.90
C LYS A 147 17.88 0.34 -3.96
N HIS A 148 18.11 -0.96 -3.80
CA HIS A 148 18.90 -1.76 -4.71
C HIS A 148 18.22 -3.12 -4.91
N ILE A 149 17.67 -3.33 -6.11
CA ILE A 149 17.22 -4.64 -6.58
C ILE A 149 18.20 -5.03 -7.69
N PRO A 150 18.88 -6.19 -7.60
CA PRO A 150 19.78 -6.65 -8.66
C PRO A 150 18.97 -6.83 -9.97
N GLY A 151 19.27 -6.01 -10.99
CA GLY A 151 18.65 -6.10 -12.32
C GLY A 151 17.88 -4.85 -12.79
N GLU A 152 17.78 -3.79 -12.00
CA GLU A 152 17.36 -2.47 -12.49
C GLU A 152 18.60 -1.64 -12.87
N GLU A 153 19.03 -1.76 -14.12
CA GLU A 153 19.86 -0.71 -14.73
C GLU A 153 19.05 0.59 -14.76
N GLN A 154 19.70 1.66 -14.32
CA GLN A 154 19.18 3.02 -14.25
C GLN A 154 18.56 3.46 -15.58
N THR A 155 17.23 3.50 -15.67
CA THR A 155 16.54 4.40 -16.60
C THR A 155 16.28 5.74 -15.93
N ALA A 156 17.28 6.25 -15.21
CA ALA A 156 17.39 7.66 -14.92
C ALA A 156 18.12 8.31 -16.10
N ASN A 157 17.39 8.64 -17.17
CA ASN A 157 17.87 9.70 -18.04
C ASN A 157 16.71 10.53 -18.59
N GLY A 158 16.79 11.82 -18.30
CA GLY A 158 15.73 12.78 -18.52
C GLY A 158 15.43 12.99 -20.00
N SER A 159 14.15 13.24 -20.29
CA SER A 159 13.77 14.04 -21.44
C SER A 159 12.93 15.20 -20.93
N SER A 160 13.65 16.29 -20.62
CA SER A 160 13.08 17.62 -20.44
C SER A 160 12.20 17.98 -21.65
N PRO A 161 11.09 18.72 -21.44
CA PRO A 161 10.21 19.13 -22.52
C PRO A 161 10.91 20.22 -23.35
N LYS A 162 11.26 19.92 -24.61
CA LYS A 162 11.68 20.96 -25.55
C LYS A 162 10.44 21.69 -26.04
N THR A 163 10.11 22.79 -25.38
CA THR A 163 9.28 23.85 -25.94
C THR A 163 10.00 24.50 -27.12
N SER A 164 9.40 24.48 -28.31
CA SER A 164 9.45 25.66 -29.20
C SER A 164 8.28 25.62 -30.18
N ASN A 165 7.30 26.44 -29.81
CA ASN A 165 6.21 26.98 -30.61
C ASN A 165 6.75 27.72 -31.85
N GLY A 166 6.02 27.71 -32.98
CA GLY A 166 6.40 28.53 -34.14
C GLY A 166 5.80 28.13 -35.49
N ALA A 167 4.48 28.23 -35.62
CA ALA A 167 3.79 28.16 -36.89
C ALA A 167 4.13 29.34 -37.82
N LYS A 168 4.23 29.10 -39.14
CA LYS A 168 3.67 29.99 -40.20
C LYS A 168 3.84 29.38 -41.61
N ARG A 169 2.69 29.19 -42.28
CA ARG A 169 2.33 29.59 -43.68
C ARG A 169 3.28 29.14 -44.80
N GLY A 170 2.86 28.60 -45.94
CA GLY A 170 1.58 28.60 -46.63
C GLY A 170 1.85 28.17 -48.08
N ARG A 171 0.83 27.55 -48.67
CA ARG A 171 0.67 27.14 -50.07
C ARG A 171 1.04 28.25 -51.09
N VAL A 172 1.82 27.92 -52.13
CA VAL A 172 1.50 28.07 -53.57
C VAL A 172 2.20 26.94 -54.32
#